data_AF-A0A1G1Y462-F1
#
_entry.id   AF-A0A1G1Y462-F1
#
_cell.length_a   1.000
_cell.length_b   1.000
_cell.length_c   1.000
_cell.angle_alpha   90.00
_cell.angle_beta   90.00
_cell.angle_gamma   90.00
#
_symmetry.space_group_name_H-M   'P 1'
#
loop_
_entity.id
_entity.type
_entity.pdbx_description
1 polymer ?
#
loop_
_entity_poly.entity_id
_entity_poly.type
_entity_poly.pdbx_seq_one_letter_code
_entity_poly.pdbx_strand_id
1 'polypeptide(L)'
;MGYDFTQKQCIRVLTLIGFTVASKRRAGHYKYRPPESCWANFTGNIKPFITVPKHQFFCQDAIVSEIKKLCGEEIKQKFLDNLQAFGLK
;
A
#
# COMPACT_ATOMS: atom_id res chain seq x y z
N MET A 1 -15.98 -6.41 7.28
CA MET A 1 -15.03 -7.52 7.06
C MET A 1 -13.66 -6.89 6.99
N GLY A 2 -12.78 -7.19 7.93
CA GLY A 2 -11.41 -6.66 7.91
C GLY A 2 -10.58 -7.43 6.89
N TYR A 3 -9.66 -6.75 6.21
CA TYR A 3 -8.70 -7.44 5.36
C TYR A 3 -7.68 -8.21 6.22
N ASP A 4 -7.43 -9.46 5.85
CA ASP A 4 -6.41 -10.30 6.51
C ASP A 4 -5.27 -10.59 5.53
N PHE A 5 -4.18 -9.86 5.70
CA PHE A 5 -2.92 -10.12 5.00
C PHE A 5 -1.74 -9.77 5.91
N THR A 6 -0.62 -10.42 5.65
CA THR A 6 0.64 -10.18 6.34
C THR A 6 1.36 -8.96 5.79
N GLN A 7 2.26 -8.38 6.60
CA GLN A 7 3.15 -7.31 6.17
C GLN A 7 3.96 -7.70 4.92
N LYS A 8 4.44 -8.95 4.84
CA LYS A 8 5.22 -9.45 3.70
C LYS A 8 4.38 -9.47 2.41
N GLN A 9 3.13 -9.93 2.48
CA GLN A 9 2.19 -9.89 1.35
C GLN A 9 1.93 -8.46 0.91
N CYS A 10 1.66 -7.55 1.84
CA CYS A 10 1.46 -6.13 1.55
C CYS A 10 2.65 -5.53 0.79
N ILE A 11 3.87 -5.68 1.31
CA ILE A 11 5.10 -5.14 0.70
C ILE A 11 5.31 -5.70 -0.70
N ARG A 12 5.12 -7.02 -0.87
CA ARG A 12 5.30 -7.69 -2.16
C ARG A 12 4.31 -7.14 -3.19
N VAL A 13 3.04 -7.05 -2.83
CA VAL A 13 1.99 -6.57 -3.74
C VAL A 13 2.16 -5.08 -4.06
N LEU A 14 2.49 -4.23 -3.07
CA LEU A 14 2.80 -2.82 -3.31
C LEU A 14 3.90 -2.68 -4.36
N THR A 15 4.97 -3.47 -4.24
CA THR A 15 6.09 -3.44 -5.20
C THR A 15 5.66 -3.91 -6.59
N LEU A 16 4.81 -4.95 -6.67
CA LEU A 16 4.28 -5.49 -7.93
C LEU A 16 3.41 -4.49 -8.70
N ILE A 17 2.57 -3.73 -8.00
CA ILE A 17 1.70 -2.72 -8.62
C ILE A 17 2.41 -1.38 -8.87
N GLY A 18 3.73 -1.32 -8.67
CA GLY A 18 4.57 -0.17 -9.05
C GLY A 18 4.88 0.83 -7.92
N PHE A 19 4.56 0.52 -6.66
CA PHE A 19 5.02 1.36 -5.55
C PHE A 19 6.53 1.19 -5.32
N THR A 20 7.20 2.28 -4.98
CA THR A 20 8.65 2.30 -4.74
C THR A 20 8.96 2.72 -3.30
N VAL A 21 10.08 2.26 -2.75
CA VAL A 21 10.46 2.59 -1.36
C VAL A 21 10.82 4.08 -1.26
N ALA A 22 10.05 4.83 -0.47
CA ALA A 22 10.20 6.27 -0.27
C ALA A 22 11.34 6.64 0.70
N SER A 23 11.61 5.77 1.69
CA SER A 23 12.65 6.00 2.69
C SER A 23 13.11 4.69 3.31
N LYS A 24 14.44 4.57 3.49
CA LYS A 24 15.10 3.46 4.19
C LYS A 24 15.48 3.82 5.64
N ARG A 25 15.10 5.01 6.16
CA ARG A 25 15.57 5.46 7.49
C ARG A 25 15.15 4.45 8.57
N ARG A 26 16.15 3.99 9.33
CA ARG A 26 16.21 2.71 10.07
C ARG A 26 15.19 2.53 11.21
N ALA A 27 14.36 3.52 11.55
CA ALA A 27 13.77 3.59 12.90
C ALA A 27 12.24 3.62 13.02
N GLY A 28 11.42 3.59 11.96
CA GLY A 28 9.98 3.61 12.23
C GLY A 28 9.03 3.50 11.05
N HIS A 29 8.97 2.33 10.42
CA HIS A 29 8.01 1.94 9.36
C HIS A 29 8.54 2.10 7.93
N TYR A 30 8.06 1.22 7.05
CA TYR A 30 8.34 1.29 5.63
C TYR A 30 7.40 2.31 4.99
N LYS A 31 7.96 3.17 4.12
CA LYS A 31 7.18 4.14 3.36
C LYS A 31 7.26 3.79 1.88
N TYR A 32 6.12 3.77 1.21
CA TYR A 32 6.02 3.42 -0.21
C TYR A 32 5.39 4.58 -0.98
N ARG A 33 6.08 5.09 -2.00
CA ARG A 33 5.52 6.09 -2.93
C ARG A 33 4.67 5.38 -3.99
N PRO A 34 3.49 5.90 -4.31
CA PRO A 34 2.70 5.39 -5.41
C PRO A 34 3.37 5.65 -6.76
N PRO A 35 3.03 4.87 -7.80
CA PRO A 35 3.51 5.09 -9.16
C PRO A 35 3.06 6.46 -9.69
N GLU A 36 3.78 6.98 -10.68
CA GLU A 36 3.53 8.29 -11.28
C GLU A 36 2.12 8.41 -11.86
N SER A 37 1.54 7.30 -12.31
CA SER A 37 0.14 7.24 -12.77
C SER A 37 -0.88 7.69 -11.73
N CYS A 38 -0.56 7.58 -10.44
CA CYS A 38 -1.42 8.03 -9.35
C CYS A 38 -1.26 9.52 -9.03
N TRP A 39 -0.25 10.20 -9.58
CA TRP A 39 0.12 11.53 -9.10
C TRP A 39 -0.92 12.60 -9.40
N ALA A 40 -1.73 12.41 -10.43
CA ALA A 40 -2.86 13.29 -10.76
C ALA A 40 -3.87 13.42 -9.60
N ASN A 41 -3.93 12.46 -8.69
CA ASN A 41 -4.86 12.47 -7.55
C ASN A 41 -4.30 13.23 -6.32
N PHE A 42 -3.05 13.71 -6.37
CA PHE A 42 -2.47 14.49 -5.28
C PHE A 42 -2.99 15.93 -5.29
N THR A 43 -4.13 16.13 -4.64
CA THR A 43 -4.51 17.47 -4.16
C THR A 43 -3.72 17.74 -2.88
N GLY A 44 -3.17 18.96 -2.75
CA GLY A 44 -2.00 19.32 -1.91
C GLY A 44 -2.03 19.03 -0.41
N ASN A 45 -3.04 18.33 0.12
CA ASN A 45 -3.15 17.92 1.51
C ASN A 45 -3.06 16.40 1.73
N ILE A 46 -2.83 15.61 0.68
CA ILE A 46 -2.70 14.14 0.77
C ILE A 46 -1.22 13.76 0.90
N LYS A 47 -0.89 12.90 1.88
CA LYS A 47 0.47 12.38 2.05
C LYS A 47 0.88 11.55 0.83
N PRO A 48 2.02 11.81 0.17
CA PRO A 48 2.41 11.12 -1.06
C PRO A 48 3.09 9.76 -0.82
N PHE A 49 2.67 9.04 0.22
CA PHE A 49 3.21 7.73 0.55
C PHE A 49 2.24 6.93 1.42
N ILE A 50 2.29 5.61 1.27
CA ILE A 50 1.66 4.64 2.18
C ILE A 50 2.67 4.28 3.27
N THR A 51 2.20 4.18 4.51
CA THR A 51 3.02 3.72 5.63
C THR A 51 2.67 2.28 5.97
N VAL A 52 3.65 1.39 5.91
CA VAL A 52 3.54 -0.01 6.31
C VAL A 52 4.29 -0.18 7.64
N PRO A 53 3.58 -0.38 8.77
CA PRO A 53 4.19 -0.53 10.09
C PRO A 53 5.16 -1.70 10.14
N LYS A 54 6.27 -1.55 10.89
CA LYS A 54 7.30 -2.60 11.00
C LYS A 54 6.96 -3.69 12.02
N HIS A 55 6.34 -3.32 13.14
CA HIS A 55 6.19 -4.18 14.33
C HIS A 55 4.76 -4.73 14.48
N GLN A 56 3.76 -3.86 14.57
CA GLN A 56 2.35 -4.23 14.73
C GLN A 56 1.60 -3.99 13.42
N PHE A 57 1.15 -5.06 12.77
CA PHE A 57 0.46 -5.01 11.48
C PHE A 57 -1.04 -5.24 11.67
N PHE A 58 -1.72 -4.23 12.22
CA PHE A 58 -3.18 -4.21 12.45
C PHE A 58 -3.86 -3.06 11.70
N CYS A 59 -3.29 -2.67 10.56
CA CYS A 59 -3.71 -1.50 9.77
C CYS A 59 -4.04 -1.87 8.32
N GLN A 60 -4.42 -3.13 8.07
CA GLN A 60 -4.73 -3.64 6.74
C GLN A 60 -5.81 -2.80 6.06
N ASP A 61 -6.91 -2.53 6.77
CA ASP A 61 -8.01 -1.68 6.27
C ASP A 61 -7.55 -0.25 5.98
N ALA A 62 -6.68 0.30 6.84
CA ALA A 62 -6.12 1.63 6.64
C ALA A 62 -5.23 1.68 5.38
N ILE A 63 -4.40 0.67 5.16
CA ILE A 63 -3.56 0.55 3.96
C ILE A 63 -4.43 0.51 2.70
N VAL A 64 -5.46 -0.34 2.66
CA VAL A 64 -6.34 -0.42 1.49
C VAL A 64 -7.09 0.89 1.25
N SER A 65 -7.52 1.57 2.32
CA SER A 65 -8.14 2.90 2.20
C SER A 65 -7.15 3.95 1.69
N GLU A 66 -5.89 3.94 2.12
CA GLU A 66 -4.84 4.85 1.63
C GLU A 66 -4.56 4.59 0.15
N ILE A 67 -4.45 3.33 -0.29
CA ILE A 67 -4.28 3.00 -1.72
C ILE A 67 -5.40 3.61 -2.55
N LYS A 68 -6.66 3.43 -2.13
CA LYS A 68 -7.82 4.01 -2.82
C LYS A 68 -7.76 5.53 -2.89
N LYS A 69 -7.37 6.20 -1.79
CA LYS A 69 -7.27 7.67 -1.74
C LYS A 69 -6.17 8.20 -2.65
N LEU A 70 -5.05 7.49 -2.73
CA LEU A 70 -3.86 7.92 -3.48
C LEU A 70 -3.98 7.61 -4.98
N CYS A 71 -4.50 6.43 -5.30
CA CYS A 71 -4.41 5.86 -6.64
C CYS A 71 -5.78 5.54 -7.27
N GLY A 72 -6.88 5.75 -6.55
CA GLY A 72 -8.22 5.44 -7.03
C GLY A 72 -8.60 3.96 -6.87
N GLU A 73 -9.82 3.64 -7.31
CA GLU A 73 -10.41 2.31 -7.15
C GLU A 73 -9.68 1.24 -7.98
N GLU A 74 -9.16 1.60 -9.15
CA GLU A 74 -8.51 0.66 -10.07
C GLU A 74 -7.26 0.01 -9.45
N ILE A 75 -6.36 0.83 -8.89
CA ILE A 75 -5.13 0.34 -8.25
C ILE A 75 -5.45 -0.40 -6.94
N LYS A 76 -6.48 0.05 -6.20
CA LYS A 76 -6.98 -0.68 -5.03
C LYS A 76 -7.42 -2.10 -5.45
N GLN A 77 -8.19 -2.25 -6.53
CA GLN A 77 -8.65 -3.55 -6.97
C GLN A 77 -7.48 -4.43 -7.41
N LYS A 78 -6.53 -3.89 -8.20
CA LYS A 78 -5.29 -4.60 -8.56
C LYS A 78 -4.52 -5.09 -7.32
N PHE A 79 -4.44 -4.27 -6.27
CA PHE A 79 -3.82 -4.68 -5.01
C PHE A 79 -4.54 -5.88 -4.37
N LEU A 80 -5.88 -5.84 -4.31
CA LEU A 80 -6.68 -6.94 -3.75
C LEU A 80 -6.60 -8.23 -4.56
N ASP A 81 -6.65 -8.13 -5.89
CA ASP A 81 -6.55 -9.27 -6.79
C ASP A 81 -5.19 -9.97 -6.65
N ASN A 82 -4.12 -9.18 -6.57
CA ASN A 82 -2.78 -9.71 -6.32
C ASN A 82 -2.68 -10.33 -4.91
N LEU A 83 -3.28 -9.73 -3.89
CA LEU A 83 -3.30 -10.32 -2.54
C LEU A 83 -3.97 -11.70 -2.53
N GLN A 84 -5.09 -11.87 -3.25
CA GLN A 84 -5.74 -13.17 -3.40
C GLN A 84 -4.86 -14.18 -4.15
N ALA A 85 -4.18 -13.74 -5.22
CA ALA A 85 -3.25 -14.58 -5.97
C ALA A 85 -2.05 -15.07 -5.13
N PHE A 86 -1.59 -14.27 -4.16
CA PHE A 86 -0.51 -14.65 -3.21
C PHE A 86 -1.03 -15.24 -1.88
N GLY A 87 -2.35 -15.36 -1.73
CA GLY A 87 -3.04 -15.77 -0.50
C GLY A 87 -3.84 -17.08 -0.63
N LEU A 88 -3.85 -17.73 -1.80
CA LEU A 88 -4.43 -19.06 -1.95
C LEU A 88 -3.43 -20.15 -1.52
N LYS A 89 -3.38 -20.38 -0.21
CA LYS A 89 -4.00 -21.56 0.43
C LYS A 89 -4.27 -21.27 1.90
#